data_AF-A0A016TKH3-F1
#
_entry.id   AF-A0A016TKH3-F1
#
_cell.length_a   1.000
_cell.length_b   1.000
_cell.length_c   1.000
_cell.angle_alpha   90.00
_cell.angle_beta   90.00
_cell.angle_gamma   90.00
#
_symmetry.space_group_name_H-M   'P 1'
#
loop_
_entity.id
_entity.type
_entity.pdbx_description
1 polymer ?
#
loop_
_entity_poly.entity_id
_entity_poly.type
_entity_poly.pdbx_seq_one_letter_code
_entity_poly.pdbx_strand_id
1 'polypeptide(L)'
;MVAERSIALWKCNSYEMYGPRIGVLFAAVSIIMALGATTWVMWNEDFHQHSVYCSAATIATIDRLQLLLLVLCGIDIMTLLLVGVLFTCNDIAIKRNHFNLNSSYQLHENYSVLRIILPLILFQTICYAIFSGSSGIIFAFRHRFTLVGFRTFLAAVYVMPYYTLISPILMWSVIRYSQRLKATKLKSLIKREKSGNDVYFKTYLEMWNNRAVLKR
;
A
#
# COMPACT_ATOMS: atom_id res chain seq x y z
N MET A 1 -0.75 -8.78 0.77
CA MET A 1 0.44 -7.89 0.68
C MET A 1 1.04 -7.57 2.05
N VAL A 2 0.31 -6.97 3.00
CA VAL A 2 0.88 -6.62 4.32
C VAL A 2 1.38 -7.84 5.11
N ALA A 3 0.59 -8.93 5.14
CA ALA A 3 0.99 -10.18 5.79
C ALA A 3 2.24 -10.84 5.16
N GLU A 4 2.38 -10.76 3.84
CA GLU A 4 3.59 -11.23 3.15
C GLU A 4 4.81 -10.42 3.58
N ARG A 5 4.66 -9.09 3.71
CA ARG A 5 5.73 -8.19 4.13
C ARG A 5 6.07 -8.30 5.62
N SER A 6 5.11 -8.64 6.49
CA SER A 6 5.40 -8.96 7.89
C SER A 6 6.19 -10.26 8.02
N ILE A 7 5.83 -11.29 7.23
CA ILE A 7 6.58 -12.55 7.18
C ILE A 7 7.99 -12.31 6.63
N ALA A 8 8.13 -11.48 5.59
CA ALA A 8 9.43 -11.12 5.03
C ALA A 8 10.32 -10.36 6.04
N LEU A 9 9.74 -9.52 6.90
CA LEU A 9 10.48 -8.82 7.96
C LEU A 9 10.90 -9.77 9.10
N TRP A 10 10.03 -10.71 9.50
CA TRP A 10 10.30 -11.62 10.62
C TRP A 10 11.22 -12.78 10.23
N LYS A 11 11.07 -13.34 9.02
CA LYS A 11 11.85 -14.47 8.51
C LYS A 11 12.75 -14.08 7.33
N CYS A 12 13.47 -12.96 7.43
CA CYS A 12 14.43 -12.50 6.41
C CYS A 12 15.31 -13.64 5.88
N ASN A 13 15.90 -14.44 6.77
CA ASN A 13 16.88 -15.46 6.38
C ASN A 13 16.33 -16.66 5.58
N SER A 14 15.01 -16.86 5.56
CA SER A 14 14.39 -18.03 4.89
C SER A 14 13.32 -17.63 3.87
N TYR A 15 12.99 -16.34 3.76
CA TYR A 15 11.93 -15.86 2.87
C TYR A 15 12.17 -16.24 1.39
N GLU A 16 13.43 -16.19 0.94
CA GLU A 16 13.82 -16.56 -0.43
C GLU A 16 13.49 -18.03 -0.79
N MET A 17 13.49 -18.95 0.19
CA MET A 17 13.15 -20.36 -0.06
C MET A 17 11.67 -20.59 -0.34
N TYR A 18 10.79 -19.69 0.10
CA TYR A 18 9.35 -19.87 -0.10
C TYR A 18 8.88 -19.48 -1.51
N GLY A 19 9.69 -18.71 -2.25
CA GLY A 19 9.40 -18.32 -3.62
C GLY A 19 8.03 -17.66 -3.79
N PRO A 20 7.38 -17.77 -4.97
CA PRO A 20 6.09 -17.13 -5.25
C PRO A 20 4.90 -17.82 -4.57
N ARG A 21 5.08 -18.99 -3.96
CA ARG A 21 3.98 -19.84 -3.47
C ARG A 21 3.13 -19.15 -2.39
N ILE A 22 3.77 -18.44 -1.46
CA ILE A 22 3.07 -17.71 -0.38
C ILE A 22 2.18 -16.61 -0.96
N GLY A 23 2.69 -15.84 -1.94
CA GLY A 23 1.94 -14.77 -2.58
C GLY A 23 0.70 -15.31 -3.33
N VAL A 24 0.87 -16.39 -4.08
CA VAL A 24 -0.22 -17.05 -4.82
C VAL A 24 -1.28 -17.60 -3.85
N LEU A 25 -0.86 -18.23 -2.75
CA LEU A 25 -1.78 -18.74 -1.73
C LEU A 25 -2.62 -17.61 -1.12
N PHE A 26 -2.01 -16.50 -0.70
CA PHE A 26 -2.75 -15.37 -0.14
C PHE A 26 -3.69 -14.73 -1.15
N ALA A 27 -3.29 -14.64 -2.43
CA ALA A 27 -4.16 -14.14 -3.49
C ALA A 27 -5.38 -15.04 -3.67
N ALA A 28 -5.19 -16.35 -3.75
CA ALA A 28 -6.29 -17.31 -3.89
C ALA A 28 -7.27 -17.23 -2.71
N VAL A 29 -6.76 -17.19 -1.47
CA VAL A 29 -7.59 -17.04 -0.26
C VAL A 29 -8.38 -15.73 -0.31
N SER A 30 -7.77 -14.62 -0.73
CA SER A 30 -8.47 -13.32 -0.81
C SER A 30 -9.62 -13.33 -1.83
N ILE A 31 -9.45 -14.02 -2.96
CA ILE A 31 -10.49 -14.15 -3.99
C ILE A 31 -11.66 -14.98 -3.45
N ILE A 32 -11.37 -16.11 -2.81
CA ILE A 32 -12.41 -16.98 -2.23
C ILE A 32 -13.20 -16.22 -1.15
N MET A 33 -12.51 -15.49 -0.27
CA MET A 33 -13.18 -14.67 0.75
C MET A 33 -14.05 -13.58 0.14
N ALA A 34 -13.58 -12.92 -0.94
CA ALA A 34 -14.36 -11.89 -1.62
C ALA A 34 -15.64 -12.48 -2.24
N LEU A 35 -15.55 -13.64 -2.92
CA LEU A 35 -16.71 -14.33 -3.49
C LEU A 35 -17.67 -14.82 -2.40
N GLY A 36 -17.16 -15.36 -1.30
CA GLY A 36 -17.97 -15.77 -0.16
C GLY A 36 -18.72 -14.60 0.49
N ALA A 37 -18.04 -13.46 0.64
CA ALA A 37 -18.65 -12.26 1.20
C ALA A 37 -19.74 -11.67 0.29
N THR A 38 -19.50 -11.59 -1.02
CA THR A 38 -20.50 -11.06 -1.96
C THR A 38 -21.71 -11.97 -2.08
N THR A 39 -21.51 -13.30 -2.14
CA THR A 39 -22.61 -14.27 -2.15
C THR A 39 -23.41 -14.24 -0.85
N TRP A 40 -22.77 -14.09 0.31
CA TRP A 40 -23.45 -13.94 1.60
C TRP A 40 -24.36 -12.70 1.65
N VAL A 41 -23.85 -11.55 1.18
CA VAL A 41 -24.64 -10.32 1.12
C VAL A 41 -25.85 -10.50 0.19
N MET A 42 -25.66 -11.14 -0.97
CA MET A 42 -26.69 -11.27 -2.00
C MET A 42 -27.64 -12.46 -1.83
N TRP A 43 -27.42 -13.32 -0.83
CA TRP A 43 -28.17 -14.58 -0.68
C TRP A 43 -29.70 -14.40 -0.60
N ASN A 44 -30.15 -13.26 -0.08
CA ASN A 44 -31.56 -12.99 0.19
C ASN A 44 -32.23 -12.08 -0.85
N GLU A 45 -31.58 -11.82 -1.98
CA GLU A 45 -32.12 -10.96 -3.04
C GLU A 45 -32.98 -11.74 -4.03
N ASP A 46 -34.19 -11.23 -4.26
CA ASP A 46 -35.07 -11.71 -5.32
C ASP A 46 -34.68 -11.07 -6.65
N PHE A 47 -33.76 -11.72 -7.38
CA PHE A 47 -33.33 -11.29 -8.72
C PHE A 47 -34.42 -11.31 -9.79
N HIS A 48 -35.61 -11.84 -9.48
CA HIS A 48 -36.76 -11.84 -10.38
C HIS A 48 -37.42 -10.45 -10.51
N GLN A 49 -37.22 -9.56 -9.53
CA GLN A 49 -37.87 -8.25 -9.51
C GLN A 49 -37.02 -7.20 -10.25
N HIS A 50 -37.59 -6.53 -11.24
CA HIS A 50 -36.87 -5.52 -12.02
C HIS A 50 -36.61 -4.27 -11.16
N SER A 51 -35.37 -4.10 -10.71
CA SER A 51 -34.94 -2.91 -9.96
C SER A 51 -34.48 -1.80 -10.90
N VAL A 52 -35.11 -0.61 -10.81
CA VAL A 52 -34.75 0.59 -11.59
C VAL A 52 -33.48 1.29 -11.07
N TYR A 53 -32.70 0.63 -10.22
CA TYR A 53 -31.55 1.21 -9.52
C TYR A 53 -30.34 0.30 -9.59
N CYS A 54 -29.16 0.88 -9.81
CA CYS A 54 -27.88 0.16 -9.94
C CYS A 54 -27.19 -0.12 -8.59
N SER A 55 -27.88 0.08 -7.46
CA SER A 55 -27.32 -0.11 -6.12
C SER A 55 -27.66 -1.50 -5.59
N ALA A 56 -26.62 -2.18 -5.11
CA ALA A 56 -26.69 -3.44 -4.37
C ALA A 56 -27.37 -3.33 -2.99
N ALA A 57 -27.71 -2.12 -2.54
CA ALA A 57 -28.33 -1.88 -1.24
C ALA A 57 -29.86 -1.87 -1.36
N THR A 58 -30.51 -3.03 -1.17
CA THR A 58 -31.97 -3.12 -1.02
C THR A 58 -32.37 -3.15 0.45
N ILE A 59 -33.67 -3.06 0.74
CA ILE A 59 -34.20 -3.17 2.11
C ILE A 59 -33.82 -4.52 2.75
N ALA A 60 -33.66 -5.58 1.95
CA ALA A 60 -33.34 -6.92 2.43
C ALA A 60 -31.83 -7.12 2.68
N THR A 61 -30.97 -6.45 1.92
CA THR A 61 -29.51 -6.63 1.99
C THR A 61 -28.76 -5.54 2.73
N ILE A 62 -29.43 -4.44 3.06
CA ILE A 62 -28.76 -3.27 3.62
C ILE A 62 -28.09 -3.49 4.97
N ASP A 63 -28.72 -4.27 5.87
CA ASP A 63 -28.15 -4.54 7.19
C ASP A 63 -26.88 -5.40 7.07
N ARG A 64 -26.88 -6.37 6.13
CA ARG A 64 -25.71 -7.21 5.83
C ARG A 64 -24.61 -6.40 5.16
N LEU A 65 -24.97 -5.50 4.24
CA LEU A 65 -24.04 -4.62 3.55
C LEU A 65 -23.37 -3.65 4.54
N GLN A 66 -24.12 -3.08 5.48
CA GLN A 66 -23.57 -2.19 6.50
C GLN A 66 -22.63 -2.92 7.45
N LEU A 67 -23.00 -4.13 7.89
CA LEU A 67 -22.11 -4.96 8.71
C LEU A 67 -20.82 -5.27 7.96
N LEU A 68 -20.90 -5.64 6.68
CA LEU A 68 -19.73 -5.88 5.83
C LEU A 68 -18.83 -4.64 5.74
N LEU A 69 -19.42 -3.46 5.49
CA LEU A 69 -18.67 -2.20 5.39
C LEU A 69 -17.98 -1.82 6.69
N LEU A 70 -18.63 -2.04 7.84
CA LEU A 70 -18.04 -1.79 9.15
C LEU A 70 -16.87 -2.75 9.42
N VAL A 71 -17.02 -4.03 9.08
CA VAL A 71 -15.96 -5.03 9.20
C VAL A 71 -14.77 -4.68 8.29
N LEU A 72 -15.02 -4.32 7.03
CA LEU A 72 -13.98 -3.91 6.09
C LEU A 72 -13.24 -2.66 6.57
N CYS A 73 -13.97 -1.66 7.08
CA CYS A 73 -13.36 -0.47 7.67
C CYS A 73 -12.46 -0.83 8.87
N GLY A 74 -12.90 -1.77 9.73
CA GLY A 74 -12.09 -2.27 10.83
C GLY A 74 -10.81 -2.96 10.36
N ILE A 75 -10.91 -3.80 9.33
CA ILE A 75 -9.75 -4.47 8.71
C ILE A 75 -8.78 -3.44 8.12
N ASP A 76 -9.27 -2.40 7.46
CA ASP A 76 -8.43 -1.34 6.88
C ASP A 76 -7.68 -0.56 7.97
N ILE A 77 -8.35 -0.18 9.05
CA ILE A 77 -7.71 0.49 10.20
C ILE A 77 -6.63 -0.42 10.82
N MET A 78 -6.95 -1.70 11.05
CA MET A 78 -5.98 -2.66 11.58
C MET A 78 -4.79 -2.86 10.64
N THR A 79 -5.03 -2.88 9.34
CA THR A 79 -4.00 -3.00 8.31
C THR A 79 -3.10 -1.76 8.30
N LEU A 80 -3.68 -0.56 8.44
CA LEU A 80 -2.94 0.69 8.55
C LEU A 80 -2.03 0.70 9.78
N LEU A 81 -2.55 0.28 10.94
CA LEU A 81 -1.78 0.15 12.18
C LEU A 81 -0.63 -0.84 12.01
N LEU A 82 -0.89 -2.02 11.45
CA LEU A 82 0.13 -3.05 11.22
C LEU A 82 1.24 -2.55 10.30
N VAL A 83 0.90 -1.83 9.23
CA VAL A 83 1.88 -1.23 8.32
C VAL A 83 2.69 -0.13 9.00
N GLY A 84 2.08 0.70 9.84
CA GLY A 84 2.79 1.69 10.64
C GLY A 84 3.82 1.06 11.59
N VAL A 85 3.42 -0.02 12.28
CA VAL A 85 4.34 -0.80 13.14
C VAL A 85 5.46 -1.42 12.31
N LEU A 86 5.15 -2.05 11.18
CA LEU A 86 6.16 -2.63 10.29
C LEU A 86 7.15 -1.59 9.77
N PHE A 87 6.66 -0.40 9.42
CA PHE A 87 7.50 0.69 8.92
C PHE A 87 8.47 1.19 10.01
N THR A 88 7.99 1.37 11.23
CA THR A 88 8.83 1.82 12.36
C THR A 88 9.84 0.75 12.79
N CYS A 89 9.43 -0.52 12.90
CA CYS A 89 10.34 -1.63 13.17
C CYS A 89 11.44 -1.75 12.11
N ASN A 90 11.09 -1.58 10.83
CA ASN A 90 12.04 -1.63 9.73
C ASN A 90 13.02 -0.43 9.77
N ASP A 91 12.54 0.79 10.00
CA ASP A 91 13.41 1.97 10.16
C ASP A 91 14.41 1.81 11.33
N ILE A 92 13.96 1.26 12.46
CA ILE A 92 14.81 0.95 13.61
C ILE A 92 15.85 -0.13 13.24
N ALA A 93 15.43 -1.18 12.54
CA ALA A 93 16.31 -2.27 12.14
C ALA A 93 17.40 -1.80 11.15
N ILE A 94 17.07 -0.91 10.20
CA ILE A 94 18.05 -0.32 9.27
C ILE A 94 19.09 0.50 10.03
N LYS A 95 18.68 1.25 11.06
CA LYS A 95 19.59 2.07 11.88
C LYS A 95 20.51 1.22 12.77
N ARG A 96 20.13 -0.01 13.11
CA ARG A 96 20.87 -0.90 14.04
C ARG A 96 22.08 -1.63 13.44
N ASN A 97 22.39 -1.44 12.16
CA ASN A 97 23.70 -1.71 11.53
C ASN A 97 24.31 -3.12 11.79
N HIS A 98 23.53 -4.21 11.59
CA HIS A 98 24.08 -5.58 11.63
C HIS A 98 24.52 -6.08 10.23
N PHE A 99 25.75 -6.58 10.15
CA PHE A 99 26.58 -6.83 8.96
C PHE A 99 26.22 -8.04 8.07
N ASN A 100 24.94 -8.40 7.92
CA ASN A 100 24.55 -9.41 6.92
C ASN A 100 24.00 -8.75 5.66
N LEU A 101 24.72 -8.92 4.53
CA LEU A 101 24.37 -8.37 3.21
C LEU A 101 22.96 -8.78 2.77
N ASN A 102 22.60 -10.07 2.92
CA ASN A 102 21.26 -10.56 2.52
C ASN A 102 20.15 -9.90 3.36
N SER A 103 20.30 -9.87 4.68
CA SER A 103 19.34 -9.22 5.58
C SER A 103 19.21 -7.72 5.31
N SER A 104 20.32 -7.02 5.06
CA SER A 104 20.30 -5.59 4.75
C SER A 104 19.60 -5.30 3.43
N TYR A 105 19.81 -6.14 2.40
CA TYR A 105 19.14 -6.02 1.11
C TYR A 105 17.62 -6.15 1.25
N GLN A 106 17.16 -7.25 1.87
CA GLN A 106 15.73 -7.52 2.06
C GLN A 106 15.04 -6.44 2.90
N LEU A 107 15.73 -5.90 3.90
CA LEU A 107 15.22 -4.86 4.76
C LEU A 107 15.04 -3.53 3.99
N HIS A 108 16.01 -3.16 3.14
CA HIS A 108 15.95 -1.98 2.28
C HIS A 108 14.88 -2.10 1.18
N GLU A 109 14.70 -3.31 0.64
CA GLU A 109 13.63 -3.61 -0.30
C GLU A 109 12.26 -3.47 0.38
N ASN A 110 12.05 -4.14 1.52
CA ASN A 110 10.81 -4.04 2.28
C ASN A 110 10.51 -2.59 2.69
N TYR A 111 11.51 -1.80 3.07
CA TYR A 111 11.31 -0.39 3.39
C TYR A 111 10.86 0.42 2.18
N SER A 112 11.47 0.20 1.02
CA SER A 112 11.09 0.85 -0.23
C SER A 112 9.65 0.49 -0.64
N VAL A 113 9.26 -0.77 -0.45
CA VAL A 113 7.92 -1.27 -0.75
C VAL A 113 6.90 -0.72 0.26
N LEU A 114 7.17 -0.76 1.56
CA LEU A 114 6.32 -0.21 2.62
C LEU A 114 6.05 1.28 2.40
N ARG A 115 7.06 2.05 1.99
CA ARG A 115 6.91 3.47 1.65
C ARG A 115 5.94 3.73 0.49
N ILE A 116 5.86 2.79 -0.47
CA ILE A 116 4.92 2.89 -1.60
C ILE A 116 3.50 2.48 -1.17
N ILE A 117 3.40 1.44 -0.35
CA ILE A 117 2.11 0.90 0.11
C ILE A 117 1.42 1.83 1.12
N LEU A 118 2.18 2.48 1.99
CA LEU A 118 1.65 3.34 3.06
C LEU A 118 0.66 4.42 2.56
N PRO A 119 0.98 5.27 1.56
CA PRO A 119 0.04 6.28 1.06
C PRO A 119 -1.20 5.65 0.41
N LEU A 120 -1.08 4.46 -0.18
CA LEU A 120 -2.21 3.75 -0.77
C LEU A 120 -3.19 3.25 0.29
N ILE A 121 -2.67 2.62 1.36
CA ILE A 121 -3.50 2.14 2.48
C ILE A 121 -4.12 3.31 3.24
N LEU A 122 -3.38 4.41 3.44
CA LEU A 122 -3.92 5.64 4.03
C LEU A 122 -5.11 6.16 3.21
N PHE A 123 -4.94 6.27 1.89
CA PHE A 123 -6.01 6.72 1.00
C PHE A 123 -7.23 5.79 1.06
N GLN A 124 -7.01 4.47 0.99
CA GLN A 124 -8.08 3.47 1.12
C GLN A 124 -8.81 3.61 2.46
N THR A 125 -8.09 3.70 3.58
CA THR A 125 -8.66 3.82 4.92
C THR A 125 -9.50 5.09 5.05
N ILE A 126 -9.05 6.22 4.48
CA ILE A 126 -9.82 7.48 4.47
C ILE A 126 -11.12 7.31 3.67
N CYS A 127 -11.05 6.75 2.46
CA CYS A 127 -12.25 6.53 1.63
C CYS A 127 -13.27 5.62 2.32
N TYR A 128 -12.81 4.48 2.89
CA TYR A 128 -13.68 3.54 3.59
C TYR A 128 -14.22 4.13 4.91
N ALA A 129 -13.43 4.90 5.65
CA ALA A 129 -13.90 5.57 6.86
C ALA A 129 -14.97 6.62 6.55
N ILE A 130 -14.79 7.43 5.51
CA ILE A 130 -15.79 8.40 5.05
C ILE A 130 -17.06 7.66 4.65
N PHE A 131 -16.97 6.64 3.80
CA PHE A 131 -18.13 5.90 3.30
C PHE A 131 -18.86 5.13 4.40
N SER A 132 -18.14 4.44 5.28
CA SER A 132 -18.73 3.70 6.40
C SER A 132 -19.34 4.64 7.44
N GLY A 133 -18.67 5.74 7.77
CA GLY A 133 -19.16 6.71 8.76
C GLY A 133 -20.43 7.41 8.29
N SER A 134 -20.42 7.93 7.06
CA SER A 134 -21.59 8.59 6.46
C SER A 134 -22.75 7.60 6.25
N SER A 135 -22.48 6.39 5.79
CA SER A 135 -23.53 5.34 5.66
C SER A 135 -24.10 4.95 7.02
N GLY A 136 -23.26 4.86 8.06
CA GLY A 136 -23.70 4.60 9.43
C GLY A 136 -24.61 5.70 9.99
N ILE A 137 -24.30 6.97 9.72
CA ILE A 137 -25.16 8.10 10.08
C ILE A 137 -26.49 8.03 9.35
N ILE A 138 -26.48 7.83 8.03
CA ILE A 138 -27.70 7.71 7.21
C ILE A 138 -28.59 6.58 7.75
N PHE A 139 -27.99 5.47 8.16
CA PHE A 139 -28.72 4.35 8.74
C PHE A 139 -29.31 4.66 10.13
N ALA A 140 -28.58 5.35 11.00
CA ALA A 140 -29.09 5.76 12.31
C ALA A 140 -30.34 6.65 12.18
N PHE A 141 -30.43 7.45 11.12
CA PHE A 141 -31.59 8.29 10.82
C PHE A 141 -32.58 7.66 9.82
N ARG A 142 -32.45 6.36 9.49
CA ARG A 142 -33.28 5.65 8.49
C ARG A 142 -34.78 5.87 8.68
N HIS A 143 -35.28 5.85 9.91
CA HIS A 143 -36.71 5.99 10.22
C HIS A 143 -37.26 7.41 9.90
N ARG A 144 -36.40 8.42 9.78
CA ARG A 144 -36.80 9.79 9.43
C ARG A 144 -36.91 10.02 7.92
N PHE A 145 -36.35 9.12 7.10
CA PHE A 145 -36.29 9.29 5.65
C PHE A 145 -37.39 8.50 4.92
N THR A 146 -37.91 9.09 3.84
CA THR A 146 -38.66 8.32 2.84
C THR A 146 -37.70 7.36 2.11
N LEU A 147 -38.23 6.25 1.59
CA LEU A 147 -37.42 5.24 0.88
C LEU A 147 -36.61 5.85 -0.27
N VAL A 148 -37.17 6.83 -0.97
CA VAL A 148 -36.51 7.55 -2.07
C VAL A 148 -35.37 8.42 -1.54
N GLY A 149 -35.63 9.24 -0.51
CA GLY A 149 -34.60 10.11 0.08
C GLY A 149 -33.42 9.32 0.62
N PHE A 150 -33.69 8.23 1.33
CA PHE A 150 -32.66 7.33 1.85
C PHE A 150 -31.73 6.79 0.75
N ARG A 151 -32.30 6.35 -0.37
CA ARG A 151 -31.54 5.84 -1.53
C ARG A 151 -30.71 6.92 -2.21
N THR A 152 -31.27 8.12 -2.38
CA THR A 152 -30.56 9.26 -2.98
C THR A 152 -29.36 9.68 -2.13
N PHE A 153 -29.51 9.75 -0.80
CA PHE A 153 -28.38 10.06 0.08
C PHE A 153 -27.30 8.99 0.05
N LEU A 154 -27.69 7.71 0.05
CA LEU A 154 -26.73 6.60 -0.05
C LEU A 154 -25.92 6.65 -1.35
N ALA A 155 -26.60 6.94 -2.48
CA ALA A 155 -25.94 7.09 -3.77
C ALA A 155 -25.00 8.30 -3.82
N ALA A 156 -25.41 9.44 -3.25
CA ALA A 156 -24.60 10.66 -3.19
C ALA A 156 -23.31 10.47 -2.38
N VAL A 157 -23.36 9.59 -1.38
CA VAL A 157 -22.26 9.28 -0.49
C VAL A 157 -21.35 8.16 -1.03
N TYR A 158 -21.70 7.54 -2.15
CA TYR A 158 -20.96 6.39 -2.69
C TYR A 158 -19.58 6.79 -3.25
N VAL A 159 -18.54 6.66 -2.42
CA VAL A 159 -17.16 7.07 -2.75
C VAL A 159 -16.40 6.04 -3.62
N MET A 160 -16.90 4.80 -3.72
CA MET A 160 -16.18 3.69 -4.37
C MET A 160 -15.74 3.95 -5.82
N PRO A 161 -16.57 4.54 -6.72
CA PRO A 161 -16.15 4.81 -8.09
C PRO A 161 -14.95 5.77 -8.14
N TYR A 162 -14.94 6.78 -7.27
CA TYR A 162 -13.83 7.72 -7.16
C TYR A 162 -12.56 7.04 -6.66
N TYR A 163 -12.68 6.17 -5.65
CA TYR A 163 -11.55 5.36 -5.17
C TYR A 163 -10.94 4.52 -6.31
N THR A 164 -11.75 3.84 -7.12
CA THR A 164 -11.27 3.00 -8.22
C THR A 164 -10.55 3.78 -9.32
N LEU A 165 -10.92 5.05 -9.55
CA LEU A 165 -10.26 5.93 -10.51
C LEU A 165 -8.96 6.55 -9.96
N ILE A 166 -8.97 6.98 -8.70
CA ILE A 166 -7.84 7.69 -8.08
C ILE A 166 -6.73 6.72 -7.69
N SER A 167 -7.07 5.53 -7.20
CA SER A 167 -6.11 4.50 -6.76
C SER A 167 -5.00 4.18 -7.78
N PRO A 168 -5.29 3.87 -9.06
CA PRO A 168 -4.25 3.60 -10.05
C PRO A 168 -3.38 4.83 -10.37
N ILE A 169 -3.96 6.03 -10.36
CA ILE A 169 -3.22 7.29 -10.58
C ILE A 169 -2.25 7.53 -9.43
N LEU A 170 -2.71 7.32 -8.19
CA LEU A 170 -1.89 7.43 -6.99
C LEU A 170 -0.76 6.40 -7.03
N MET A 171 -1.07 5.13 -7.32
CA MET A 171 -0.08 4.06 -7.43
C MET A 171 0.98 4.39 -8.49
N TRP A 172 0.57 4.82 -9.68
CA TRP A 172 1.49 5.23 -10.74
C TRP A 172 2.39 6.39 -10.31
N SER A 173 1.81 7.42 -9.68
CA SER A 173 2.54 8.60 -9.21
C SER A 173 3.59 8.23 -8.15
N VAL A 174 3.22 7.37 -7.20
CA VAL A 174 4.12 6.92 -6.12
C VAL A 174 5.25 6.05 -6.68
N ILE A 175 4.96 5.14 -7.62
CA ILE A 175 5.99 4.33 -8.30
C ILE A 175 6.96 5.23 -9.06
N ARG A 176 6.45 6.19 -9.84
CA ARG A 176 7.29 7.13 -10.61
C ARG A 176 8.15 7.99 -9.70
N TYR A 177 7.61 8.45 -8.58
CA TYR A 177 8.37 9.18 -7.56
C TYR A 177 9.48 8.32 -6.94
N SER A 178 9.17 7.07 -6.60
CA SER A 178 10.15 6.11 -6.06
C SER A 178 11.30 5.85 -7.05
N GLN A 179 11.00 5.66 -8.33
CA GLN A 179 12.00 5.49 -9.39
C GLN A 179 12.89 6.73 -9.54
N ARG A 180 12.31 7.94 -9.52
CA ARG A 180 13.07 9.19 -9.56
C ARG A 180 14.02 9.33 -8.38
N LEU A 181 13.57 8.99 -7.17
CA LEU A 181 14.42 9.04 -5.98
C LEU A 181 15.61 8.07 -6.09
N LYS A 182 15.38 6.85 -6.59
CA LYS A 182 16.45 5.87 -6.85
C LYS A 182 17.46 6.40 -7.87
N ALA A 183 16.99 6.97 -8.98
CA ALA A 183 17.85 7.54 -10.01
C ALA A 183 18.70 8.72 -9.48
N THR A 184 18.12 9.60 -8.66
CA THR A 184 18.86 10.72 -8.05
C THR A 184 19.92 10.25 -7.06
N LYS A 185 19.62 9.24 -6.23
CA LYS A 185 20.61 8.63 -5.33
C LYS A 185 21.75 7.97 -6.11
N LEU A 186 21.45 7.26 -7.19
CA LEU A 186 22.49 6.65 -8.03
C LEU A 186 23.38 7.71 -8.67
N LYS A 187 22.79 8.78 -9.21
CA LYS A 187 23.54 9.92 -9.78
C LYS A 187 24.44 10.60 -8.74
N SER A 188 23.98 10.76 -7.49
CA SER A 188 24.81 11.37 -6.45
C SER A 188 25.98 10.47 -6.01
N LEU A 189 25.78 9.15 -5.96
CA LEU A 189 26.85 8.18 -5.69
C LEU A 189 27.89 8.18 -6.81
N ILE A 190 27.46 8.12 -8.08
CA ILE A 190 28.36 8.19 -9.25
C ILE A 190 29.13 9.51 -9.27
N LYS A 191 28.46 10.64 -8.99
CA LYS A 191 29.13 11.95 -8.92
C LYS A 191 30.16 12.00 -7.79
N ARG A 192 29.87 11.40 -6.64
CA ARG A 192 30.79 11.31 -5.49
C ARG A 192 32.00 10.43 -5.81
N GLU A 193 31.79 9.29 -6.45
CA GLU A 193 32.86 8.39 -6.90
C GLU A 193 33.76 9.08 -7.93
N LYS A 194 33.17 9.74 -8.93
CA LYS A 194 33.92 10.49 -9.94
C LYS A 194 34.74 11.61 -9.31
N SER A 195 34.18 12.36 -8.36
CA SER A 195 34.92 13.37 -7.59
C SER A 195 36.04 12.77 -6.75
N GLY A 196 35.86 11.59 -6.16
CA GLY A 196 36.88 10.91 -5.36
C GLY A 196 38.05 10.40 -6.21
N ASN A 197 37.73 9.75 -7.34
CA ASN A 197 38.74 9.29 -8.31
C ASN A 197 39.43 10.48 -8.97
N ASP A 198 38.71 11.54 -9.36
CA ASP A 198 39.29 12.74 -9.95
C ASP A 198 40.28 13.40 -8.97
N VAL A 199 39.97 13.45 -7.68
CA VAL A 199 40.90 13.93 -6.65
C VAL A 199 42.12 13.02 -6.56
N TYR A 200 41.92 11.69 -6.49
CA TYR A 200 43.02 10.72 -6.41
C TYR A 200 43.97 10.82 -7.62
N PHE A 201 43.43 10.80 -8.84
CA PHE A 201 44.22 10.92 -10.07
C PHE A 201 44.91 12.27 -10.18
N LYS A 202 44.26 13.37 -9.76
CA LYS A 202 44.87 14.70 -9.75
C LYS A 202 46.07 14.79 -8.80
N THR A 203 45.99 14.18 -7.62
CA THR A 203 47.12 14.15 -6.67
C THR A 203 48.31 13.34 -7.22
N TYR A 204 48.07 12.21 -7.88
CA TYR A 204 49.13 11.44 -8.54
C TYR A 204 49.79 12.22 -9.69
N LEU A 205 49.00 12.97 -10.46
CA LEU A 205 49.49 13.77 -11.58
C LEU A 205 50.37 14.93 -11.10
N GLU A 206 50.02 15.58 -9.98
CA GLU A 206 50.87 16.58 -9.31
C GLU A 206 52.18 15.99 -8.78
N MET A 207 52.14 14.82 -8.12
CA MET A 207 53.36 14.15 -7.65
C MET A 207 54.29 13.73 -8.80
N TRP A 208 53.72 13.31 -9.93
CA TRP A 208 54.48 12.94 -11.12
C TRP A 208 55.16 14.14 -11.77
N ASN A 209 54.42 15.25 -11.94
CA ASN A 209 54.98 16.49 -12.51
C ASN A 209 56.05 17.12 -11.59
N ASN A 210 55.86 17.10 -10.26
CA ASN A 210 56.87 17.62 -9.34
C ASN A 210 58.17 16.79 -9.34
N ARG A 211 58.10 15.47 -9.56
CA ARG A 211 59.31 14.65 -9.75
C ARG A 211 60.02 14.91 -11.07
N ALA A 212 59.29 15.26 -12.13
CA ALA A 212 59.89 15.62 -13.41
C ALA A 212 60.68 16.94 -13.34
N VAL A 213 60.26 17.87 -12.47
CA VAL A 213 60.95 19.14 -12.23
C VAL A 213 62.24 18.95 -11.40
N LEU A 214 62.26 18.01 -10.46
CA LEU A 214 63.43 17.69 -9.62
C LEU A 214 64.55 16.90 -10.33
N LYS A 215 64.32 16.44 -11.58
CA LYS A 215 65.29 15.70 -12.39
C LYS A 215 66.01 16.55 -13.44
N ARG A 216 65.82 17.88 -13.41
CA ARG A 216 66.47 18.85 -14.29
C ARG A 216 67.39 19.74 -13.48
#